data_AF-A0A4Z2ITF0-F1
#
_entry.id   AF-A0A4Z2ITF0-F1
#
_cell.length_a   1.000
_cell.length_b   1.000
_cell.length_c   1.000
_cell.angle_alpha   90.00
_cell.angle_beta   90.00
_cell.angle_gamma   90.00
#
_symmetry.space_group_name_H-M   'P 1'
#
loop_
_entity.id
_entity.type
_entity.pdbx_description
1 polymer ?
#
loop_
_entity_poly.entity_id
_entity_poly.type
_entity_poly.pdbx_seq_one_letter_code
_entity_poly.pdbx_strand_id
1 'polypeptide(L)'
;MGRRYYCDYCDRSFQDNMHNRKKHLNGVQHHRAKKAWYDYFRDERQQREDYVDRKLPGRSIEEWLSRREKKQTALGSQGDLKDKEDSEEGQEESDIPQQLLSIPNLPPSLRPPPPGGWKVRVNTEWG
;
A
#
# COMPACT_ATOMS: atom_id res chain seq x y z
N MET A 1 -42.80 30.58 -10.68
CA MET A 1 -41.38 30.32 -11.02
C MET A 1 -41.13 28.82 -10.86
N GLY A 2 -40.99 28.06 -11.95
CA GLY A 2 -40.83 26.60 -11.88
C GLY A 2 -39.43 26.19 -11.39
N ARG A 3 -39.32 25.06 -10.69
CA ARG A 3 -38.01 24.49 -10.31
C ARG A 3 -37.26 24.05 -11.57
N ARG A 4 -35.95 24.29 -11.62
CA ARG A 4 -35.06 23.80 -12.69
C ARG A 4 -34.06 22.82 -12.08
N TYR A 5 -33.78 21.75 -12.79
CA TYR A 5 -32.77 20.77 -12.40
C TYR A 5 -31.48 21.06 -13.14
N TYR A 6 -30.36 21.01 -12.41
CA TYR A 6 -29.02 21.13 -12.94
C TYR A 6 -28.32 19.77 -12.85
N CYS A 7 -27.60 19.38 -13.90
CA CYS A 7 -26.74 18.21 -13.89
C CYS A 7 -25.27 18.61 -13.99
N ASP A 8 -24.49 18.33 -12.94
CA ASP A 8 -23.07 18.67 -12.86
C ASP A 8 -22.21 17.94 -13.89
N TYR A 9 -22.63 16.74 -14.32
CA TYR A 9 -21.87 15.98 -15.34
C TYR A 9 -22.08 16.52 -16.75
N CYS A 10 -23.17 17.26 -16.99
CA CYS A 10 -23.55 17.70 -18.33
C CYS A 10 -23.58 19.23 -18.48
N ASP A 11 -23.35 19.97 -17.39
CA ASP A 11 -23.46 21.43 -17.28
C ASP A 11 -24.73 22.02 -17.94
N ARG A 12 -25.86 21.33 -17.73
CA ARG A 12 -27.15 21.68 -18.33
C ARG A 12 -28.22 21.89 -17.28
N SER A 13 -28.99 22.96 -17.46
CA SER A 13 -30.19 23.25 -16.67
C SER A 13 -31.46 23.08 -17.51
N PHE A 14 -32.44 22.32 -17.00
CA PHE A 14 -33.73 22.11 -17.65
C PHE A 14 -34.88 22.23 -16.64
N GLN A 15 -36.13 22.32 -17.12
CA GLN A 15 -37.30 22.36 -16.25
C GLN A 15 -37.40 21.08 -15.43
N ASP A 16 -37.43 21.20 -14.10
CA ASP A 16 -37.39 20.07 -13.20
C ASP A 16 -38.74 19.35 -13.19
N ASN A 17 -38.71 18.12 -13.69
CA ASN A 17 -39.77 17.14 -13.58
C ASN A 17 -39.08 15.79 -13.36
N MET A 18 -39.63 14.96 -12.46
CA MET A 18 -39.12 13.61 -12.20
C MET A 18 -38.92 12.80 -13.49
N HIS A 19 -39.85 12.89 -14.44
CA HIS A 19 -39.74 12.18 -15.73
C HIS A 19 -38.55 12.69 -16.56
N ASN A 20 -38.38 14.00 -16.67
CA ASN A 20 -37.30 14.64 -17.42
C ASN A 20 -35.94 14.31 -16.80
N ARG A 21 -35.85 14.36 -15.46
CA ARG A 21 -34.65 14.01 -14.72
C ARG A 21 -34.25 12.56 -14.97
N LYS A 22 -35.20 11.62 -14.87
CA LYS A 22 -34.95 10.19 -15.13
C LYS A 22 -34.50 9.95 -16.57
N LYS A 23 -35.16 10.59 -17.55
CA LYS A 23 -34.75 10.50 -18.97
C LYS A 23 -33.35 11.05 -19.20
N HIS A 24 -33.00 12.16 -18.56
CA HIS A 24 -31.68 12.76 -18.67
C HIS A 24 -30.60 11.83 -18.09
N LEU A 25 -30.79 11.32 -16.86
CA LEU A 25 -29.83 10.47 -16.17
C LEU A 25 -29.60 9.12 -16.87
N ASN A 26 -30.65 8.56 -17.48
CA ASN A 26 -30.55 7.33 -18.27
C ASN A 26 -30.11 7.58 -19.73
N GLY A 27 -29.84 8.84 -20.09
CA GLY A 27 -29.46 9.23 -21.43
C GLY A 27 -27.99 8.89 -21.71
N VAL A 28 -27.71 8.43 -22.94
CA VAL A 28 -26.34 8.12 -23.39
C VAL A 28 -25.39 9.31 -23.23
N GLN A 29 -25.88 10.54 -23.44
CA GLN A 29 -25.08 11.75 -23.24
C GLN A 29 -24.61 11.90 -21.78
N HIS A 30 -25.51 11.68 -20.82
CA HIS A 30 -25.16 11.72 -19.40
C HIS A 30 -24.16 10.62 -19.05
N HIS A 31 -24.38 9.38 -19.49
CA HIS A 31 -23.45 8.29 -19.24
C HIS A 31 -22.05 8.56 -19.82
N ARG A 32 -21.96 9.11 -21.05
CA ARG A 32 -20.69 9.48 -21.67
C ARG A 32 -19.99 10.61 -20.92
N ALA A 33 -20.72 11.67 -20.57
CA ALA A 33 -20.14 12.80 -19.85
C ALA A 33 -19.69 12.39 -18.44
N LYS A 34 -20.50 11.58 -17.74
CA LYS A 34 -20.14 10.97 -16.46
C LYS A 34 -18.88 10.10 -16.58
N LYS A 35 -18.79 9.24 -17.61
CA LYS A 35 -17.61 8.41 -17.83
C LYS A 35 -16.36 9.28 -18.09
N ALA A 36 -16.45 10.26 -18.98
CA ALA A 36 -15.35 11.16 -19.30
C ALA A 36 -14.84 11.91 -18.06
N TRP A 37 -15.76 12.34 -17.19
CA TRP A 37 -15.40 12.94 -15.91
C TRP A 37 -14.58 11.97 -15.04
N TYR A 38 -15.03 10.72 -14.85
CA TYR A 38 -14.26 9.73 -14.09
C TYR A 38 -12.94 9.34 -14.76
N ASP A 39 -12.90 9.24 -16.08
CA ASP A 39 -11.68 8.93 -16.84
C ASP A 39 -10.63 10.04 -16.62
N TYR A 40 -11.03 11.31 -16.64
CA TYR A 40 -10.15 12.45 -16.35
C TYR A 40 -9.50 12.34 -14.96
N PHE A 41 -10.27 12.06 -13.90
CA PHE A 41 -9.72 11.90 -12.56
C PHE A 41 -8.85 10.65 -12.41
N ARG A 42 -9.16 9.58 -13.16
CA ARG A 42 -8.34 8.36 -13.17
C ARG A 42 -7.00 8.62 -13.84
N ASP A 43 -6.99 9.31 -14.97
CA ASP A 43 -5.79 9.68 -15.70
C ASP A 43 -4.91 10.63 -14.88
N GLU A 44 -5.50 11.60 -14.17
CA GLU A 44 -4.75 12.49 -13.27
C GLU A 44 -4.06 11.71 -12.14
N ARG A 45 -4.75 10.73 -11.55
CA ARG A 45 -4.16 9.83 -10.55
C ARG A 45 -3.05 8.97 -11.13
N GLN A 46 -3.27 8.39 -12.30
CA GLN A 46 -2.26 7.58 -12.97
C GLN A 46 -1.02 8.41 -13.32
N GLN A 47 -1.21 9.61 -13.87
CA GLN A 47 -0.11 10.54 -14.15
C GLN A 47 0.68 10.91 -12.90
N ARG A 48 0.00 11.07 -11.75
CA ARG A 48 0.67 11.31 -10.47
C ARG A 48 1.50 10.11 -10.02
N GLU A 49 0.96 8.91 -10.12
CA GLU A 49 1.66 7.67 -9.75
C GLU A 49 2.86 7.43 -10.68
N ASP A 50 2.67 7.56 -12.00
CA ASP A 50 3.74 7.45 -12.99
C ASP A 50 4.82 8.54 -12.79
N TYR A 51 4.44 9.75 -12.40
CA TYR A 51 5.39 10.82 -12.07
C TYR A 51 6.22 10.48 -10.83
N VAL A 52 5.58 9.95 -9.77
CA VAL A 52 6.28 9.53 -8.55
C VAL A 52 7.26 8.39 -8.85
N ASP A 53 6.84 7.41 -9.64
CA ASP A 53 7.67 6.28 -10.05
C ASP A 53 8.88 6.75 -10.89
N ARG A 54 8.66 7.64 -11.87
CA ARG A 54 9.73 8.22 -12.70
C ARG A 54 10.70 9.10 -11.93
N LYS A 55 10.23 9.86 -10.93
CA LYS A 55 11.08 10.80 -10.16
C LYS A 55 11.81 10.13 -8.99
N LEU A 56 11.29 9.04 -8.44
CA LEU A 56 11.85 8.37 -7.26
C LEU A 56 11.92 6.84 -7.46
N PRO A 57 12.68 6.34 -8.44
CA PRO A 57 12.79 4.89 -8.67
C PRO A 57 13.23 4.12 -7.41
N GLY A 58 14.05 4.73 -6.55
CA GLY A 58 14.54 4.13 -5.29
C GLY A 58 13.60 4.17 -4.07
N ARG A 59 12.34 4.60 -4.20
CA ARG A 59 11.32 4.44 -3.13
C ARG A 59 10.51 3.15 -3.25
N SER A 60 10.70 2.39 -4.33
CA SER A 60 10.05 1.10 -4.50
C SER A 60 10.51 0.14 -3.41
N ILE A 61 9.55 -0.39 -2.65
CA ILE A 61 9.79 -1.41 -1.61
C ILE A 61 10.52 -2.60 -2.22
N GLU A 62 10.16 -2.96 -3.46
CA GLU A 62 10.75 -4.06 -4.21
C GLU A 62 12.24 -3.85 -4.53
N GLU A 63 12.61 -2.64 -4.95
CA GLU A 63 14.02 -2.29 -5.20
C GLU A 63 14.83 -2.35 -3.89
N TRP A 64 14.28 -1.82 -2.80
CA TRP A 64 14.94 -1.81 -1.50
C TRP A 64 15.14 -3.23 -0.95
N LEU A 65 14.11 -4.09 -1.04
CA LEU A 65 14.19 -5.50 -0.63
C LEU A 65 15.24 -6.25 -1.45
N SER A 66 15.23 -6.08 -2.78
CA SER A 66 16.24 -6.68 -3.67
C SER A 66 17.66 -6.25 -3.32
N ARG A 67 17.85 -4.98 -2.93
CA ARG A 67 19.16 -4.44 -2.54
C ARG A 67 19.62 -4.97 -1.18
N ARG A 68 18.68 -5.23 -0.26
CA ARG A 68 18.94 -5.87 1.04
C ARG A 68 19.29 -7.34 0.86
N GLU A 69 18.55 -8.08 0.06
CA GLU A 69 18.79 -9.51 -0.22
C GLU A 69 20.16 -9.73 -0.89
N LYS A 70 20.51 -8.90 -1.89
CA LYS A 70 21.85 -8.93 -2.52
C LYS A 70 22.99 -8.68 -1.55
N LYS A 71 22.76 -7.90 -0.47
CA LYS A 71 23.75 -7.70 0.59
C LYS A 71 23.84 -8.92 1.51
N GLN A 72 22.72 -9.56 1.83
CA GLN A 72 22.68 -10.76 2.67
C GLN A 72 23.38 -11.95 2.00
N THR A 73 23.13 -12.19 0.71
CA THR A 73 23.79 -13.28 -0.02
C THR A 73 25.31 -13.07 -0.16
N ALA A 74 25.76 -11.82 -0.23
CA ALA A 74 27.19 -11.50 -0.24
C ALA A 74 27.88 -11.76 1.11
N LEU A 75 27.17 -11.60 2.24
CA LEU A 75 27.68 -11.89 3.58
C LEU A 75 27.63 -13.39 3.91
N GLY A 76 26.63 -14.13 3.42
CA GLY A 76 26.51 -15.58 3.58
C GLY A 76 27.56 -16.40 2.82
N SER A 77 28.20 -15.82 1.80
CA SER A 77 29.26 -16.49 1.03
C SER A 77 30.64 -16.49 1.71
N GLN A 78 30.80 -15.82 2.86
CA GLN A 78 32.09 -15.66 3.55
C GLN A 78 32.27 -16.59 4.76
N GLY A 79 31.50 -17.70 4.84
CA GLY A 79 31.64 -18.75 5.85
C GLY A 79 32.22 -20.03 5.26
N ASP A 80 33.54 -20.18 5.35
CA ASP A 80 34.30 -21.38 5.01
C ASP A 80 34.06 -22.52 6.04
N LEU A 81 33.89 -23.74 5.51
CA LEU A 81 33.82 -25.07 6.13
C LEU A 81 33.96 -25.21 7.66
N LYS A 82 32.93 -25.79 8.30
CA LYS A 82 33.10 -26.91 9.26
C LYS A 82 31.83 -27.68 9.56
N ASP A 83 31.84 -28.96 9.22
CA ASP A 83 31.00 -30.02 9.79
C ASP A 83 30.97 -29.94 11.32
N LYS A 84 29.76 -30.08 11.89
CA LYS A 84 29.46 -31.01 12.99
C LYS A 84 27.95 -31.06 13.27
N GLU A 85 27.44 -32.28 13.25
CA GLU A 85 26.08 -32.67 13.62
C GLU A 85 25.82 -32.48 15.13
N ASP A 86 24.53 -32.28 15.42
CA ASP A 86 23.78 -32.64 16.65
C ASP A 86 23.54 -31.56 17.73
N SER A 87 22.32 -31.63 18.30
CA SER A 87 21.69 -30.83 19.38
C SER A 87 20.79 -29.63 19.02
N GLU A 88 19.48 -29.96 18.98
CA GLU A 88 18.32 -29.31 19.61
C GLU A 88 18.15 -27.77 19.63
N GLU A 89 16.96 -27.37 19.14
CA GLU A 89 16.18 -26.17 19.42
C GLU A 89 16.86 -24.79 19.31
N GLY A 90 16.59 -24.13 18.18
CA GLY A 90 16.07 -22.76 18.20
C GLY A 90 17.09 -21.64 18.43
N GLN A 91 17.92 -21.35 17.43
CA GLN A 91 18.47 -20.01 17.25
C GLN A 91 18.11 -19.51 15.86
N GLU A 92 16.94 -18.89 15.73
CA GLU A 92 16.71 -17.93 14.67
C GLU A 92 17.76 -16.82 14.85
N GLU A 93 18.72 -16.74 13.93
CA GLU A 93 19.71 -15.68 13.90
C GLU A 93 18.96 -14.35 13.78
N SER A 94 18.81 -13.65 14.90
CA SER A 94 18.11 -12.38 14.89
C SER A 94 19.01 -11.35 14.20
N ASP A 95 18.59 -10.92 13.01
CA ASP A 95 19.11 -9.81 12.19
C ASP A 95 19.13 -8.43 12.92
N ILE A 96 18.93 -8.43 14.25
CA ILE A 96 18.82 -7.28 15.12
C ILE A 96 20.23 -6.84 15.54
N PRO A 97 20.66 -5.61 15.20
CA PRO A 97 21.96 -5.09 15.60
C PRO A 97 22.18 -5.20 17.12
N GLN A 98 23.33 -5.74 17.53
CA GLN A 98 23.67 -5.96 18.95
C GLN A 98 23.56 -4.68 19.81
N GLN A 99 23.80 -3.51 19.21
CA GLN A 99 23.62 -2.22 19.88
C GLN A 99 22.18 -1.98 20.33
N LEU A 100 21.17 -2.48 19.61
CA LEU A 100 19.76 -2.33 20.01
C LEU A 100 19.44 -3.20 21.22
N LEU A 101 20.06 -4.38 21.36
CA LEU A 101 19.88 -5.25 22.52
C LEU A 101 20.48 -4.64 23.80
N SER A 102 21.43 -3.72 23.65
CA SER A 102 22.15 -3.08 24.75
C SER A 102 21.52 -1.77 25.26
N ILE A 103 20.44 -1.26 24.63
CA ILE A 103 19.76 -0.04 25.07
C ILE A 103 18.81 -0.37 26.23
N PRO A 104 19.02 0.19 27.44
CA PRO A 104 18.06 0.02 28.53
C PRO A 104 16.79 0.85 28.27
N ASN A 105 15.62 0.26 28.58
CA ASN A 105 14.28 0.87 28.45
C ASN A 105 13.84 1.27 27.03
N LEU A 106 13.95 0.33 26.08
CA LEU A 106 13.29 0.48 24.77
C LEU A 106 11.76 0.60 24.94
N PRO A 107 11.10 1.54 24.24
CA PRO A 107 9.65 1.62 24.26
C PRO A 107 9.03 0.32 23.73
N PRO A 108 7.80 -0.05 24.12
CA PRO A 108 7.17 -1.34 23.77
C PRO A 108 7.24 -1.69 22.28
N SER A 109 7.12 -0.70 21.39
CA SER A 109 7.20 -0.87 19.92
C SER A 109 8.58 -1.21 19.37
N LEU A 110 9.65 -1.07 20.16
CA LEU A 110 11.04 -1.32 19.77
C LEU A 110 11.67 -2.48 20.54
N ARG A 111 10.89 -3.24 21.32
CA ARG A 111 11.39 -4.42 22.02
C ARG A 111 11.61 -5.56 21.01
N PRO A 112 12.72 -6.31 21.11
CA PRO A 112 12.92 -7.47 20.27
C PRO A 112 11.80 -8.50 20.53
N PRO A 113 11.47 -9.33 19.52
CA PRO A 113 10.50 -10.41 19.71
C PRO A 113 10.99 -11.36 20.83
N PRO A 114 10.08 -11.88 21.66
CA PRO A 114 10.46 -12.86 22.67
C PRO A 114 10.97 -14.17 22.00
N PRO A 115 11.79 -14.99 22.68
CA PRO A 115 12.42 -16.21 22.15
C PRO A 115 11.45 -17.36 21.79
N GLY A 116 10.18 -17.07 21.54
CA GLY A 116 9.17 -18.00 21.01
C GLY A 116 8.17 -17.30 20.07
N GLY A 117 8.57 -16.15 19.51
CA GLY A 117 7.75 -15.33 18.62
C GLY A 117 6.56 -14.65 19.30
N TRP A 118 5.97 -13.67 18.62
CA TRP A 118 4.67 -13.14 19.00
C TRP A 118 3.61 -14.15 18.57
N LYS A 119 2.95 -14.83 19.51
CA LYS A 119 1.82 -15.71 19.21
C LYS A 119 0.61 -14.87 18.79
N VAL A 120 0.60 -14.38 17.55
CA VAL A 120 -0.52 -13.64 16.98
C VAL A 120 -1.66 -14.63 16.78
N ARG A 121 -2.75 -14.46 17.53
CA ARG A 121 -3.99 -15.21 17.27
C ARG A 121 -4.62 -14.63 16.02
N VAL A 122 -5.06 -15.51 15.11
CA VAL A 122 -5.57 -15.21 13.76
C VAL A 122 -6.79 -14.27 13.75
N ASN A 123 -7.37 -13.96 14.91
CA ASN A 123 -8.56 -13.15 15.08
C ASN A 123 -8.33 -11.84 15.85
N THR A 124 -7.11 -11.28 15.78
CA THR A 124 -6.88 -9.94 16.34
C THR A 124 -7.47 -8.90 15.40
N GLU A 125 -8.76 -8.63 15.56
CA GLU A 125 -9.41 -7.47 14.95
C GLU A 125 -8.79 -6.21 15.55
N TRP A 126 -8.22 -5.37 14.68
CA TRP A 126 -7.84 -4.02 15.07
C TRP A 126 -9.16 -3.25 15.24
N GLY A 127 -9.50 -2.93 16.49
CA GLY A 127 -10.69 -2.13 16.82
C GLY A 127 -10.66 -0.72 16.25
#